data_AF-A0A6L4WU37-F1
#
_entry.id   AF-A0A6L4WU37-F1
#
_cell.length_a   1.000
_cell.length_b   1.000
_cell.length_c   1.000
_cell.angle_alpha   90.00
_cell.angle_beta   90.00
_cell.angle_gamma   90.00
#
_symmetry.space_group_name_H-M   'P 1'
#
loop_
_entity.id
_entity.type
_entity.pdbx_description
1 polymer ?
#
loop_
_entity_poly.entity_id
_entity_poly.type
_entity_poly.pdbx_seq_one_letter_code
_entity_poly.pdbx_strand_id
1 'polypeptide(L)'
;MSVLPQIGSEIFTFFEQNNNFETLQVRKKSGIYGKVNKSSILKYPQRYTGIQVNSSCYINALAFDCDHEDIFRFLDFNMPSPSVTSINKHNGKHHHLYYLKDSIPLDYANIKTSRYLADIYNGMATNLEADRSYSTIITKNFMNPSGFKIYGNLKRYCLSDFSESIKKKSQWNNQLIRDEDTFFSRHIKLFNDLRYRGYSIAKKCDRYDLLYSELNNFANIVNEKFENKIKVKHIVNNVANFCWENRLNFNNKRWNWDGYIKQDKELSFKNRSIKQTIRRRKEMLDKSPLNFKNINL
;
A
#
# COMPACT_ATOMS: atom_id res chain seq x y z
N MET A 1 -4.58 -15.87 23.43
CA MET A 1 -5.09 -15.61 22.06
C MET A 1 -3.93 -15.69 21.07
N SER A 2 -4.08 -16.47 19.98
CA SER A 2 -3.08 -16.52 18.91
C SER A 2 -2.89 -15.12 18.31
N VAL A 3 -1.64 -14.75 18.05
CA VAL A 3 -1.30 -13.43 17.48
C VAL A 3 -1.58 -13.39 15.97
N LEU A 4 -1.70 -14.55 15.32
CA LEU A 4 -2.07 -14.69 13.91
C LEU A 4 -3.04 -15.88 13.76
N PRO A 5 -4.31 -15.75 14.17
CA PRO A 5 -5.25 -16.86 14.14
C PRO A 5 -5.61 -17.21 12.70
N GLN A 6 -5.98 -18.48 12.47
CA GLN A 6 -6.51 -18.91 11.18
C GLN A 6 -7.87 -18.25 10.96
N ILE A 7 -8.08 -17.69 9.77
CA ILE A 7 -9.35 -17.05 9.42
C ILE A 7 -10.19 -18.03 8.60
N GLY A 8 -11.43 -18.24 9.06
CA GLY A 8 -12.43 -19.08 8.39
C GLY A 8 -13.31 -18.28 7.44
N SER A 9 -14.63 -18.53 7.47
CA SER A 9 -15.63 -17.85 6.64
C SER A 9 -15.77 -16.34 6.93
N GLU A 10 -15.32 -15.86 8.08
CA GLU A 10 -15.33 -14.44 8.47
C GLU A 10 -14.60 -13.54 7.47
N ILE A 11 -13.65 -14.09 6.69
CA ILE A 11 -12.92 -13.34 5.68
C ILE A 11 -13.83 -12.76 4.58
N PHE A 12 -14.94 -13.43 4.26
CA PHE A 12 -15.87 -12.99 3.22
C PHE A 12 -16.61 -11.73 3.68
N THR A 13 -17.16 -11.75 4.90
CA THR A 13 -17.81 -10.59 5.51
C THR A 13 -16.82 -9.43 5.68
N PHE A 14 -15.60 -9.72 6.14
CA PHE A 14 -14.56 -8.71 6.26
C PHE A 14 -14.21 -8.09 4.90
N PHE A 15 -14.09 -8.89 3.84
CA PHE A 15 -13.84 -8.37 2.50
C PHE A 15 -14.96 -7.45 2.03
N GLU A 16 -16.21 -7.88 2.18
CA GLU A 16 -17.38 -7.14 1.70
C GLU A 16 -17.53 -5.78 2.40
N GLN A 17 -17.29 -5.73 3.71
CA GLN A 17 -17.36 -4.49 4.51
C GLN A 17 -16.23 -3.51 4.24
N ASN A 18 -15.05 -3.99 3.81
CA ASN A 18 -13.84 -3.18 3.72
C ASN A 18 -13.35 -2.98 2.27
N ASN A 19 -14.13 -3.43 1.29
CA ASN A 19 -13.82 -3.24 -0.11
C ASN A 19 -15.05 -2.70 -0.86
N ASN A 20 -14.97 -1.44 -1.27
CA ASN A 20 -16.10 -0.72 -1.86
C ASN A 20 -16.23 -0.88 -3.38
N PHE A 21 -15.33 -1.61 -4.05
CA PHE A 21 -15.38 -1.75 -5.51
C PHE A 21 -16.51 -2.71 -5.94
N GLU A 22 -17.51 -2.23 -6.67
CA GLU A 22 -18.56 -3.08 -7.26
C GLU A 22 -17.99 -4.07 -8.29
N THR A 23 -17.09 -3.56 -9.13
CA THR A 23 -16.31 -4.35 -10.09
C THR A 23 -14.85 -4.29 -9.73
N LEU A 24 -14.21 -5.45 -9.63
CA LEU A 24 -12.85 -5.62 -9.16
C LEU A 24 -11.97 -6.19 -10.27
N GLN A 25 -10.72 -5.75 -10.32
CA GLN A 25 -9.69 -6.46 -11.07
C GLN A 25 -9.34 -7.76 -10.35
N VAL A 26 -9.17 -8.82 -11.14
CA VAL A 26 -8.81 -10.15 -10.66
C VAL A 26 -7.76 -10.77 -11.57
N ARG A 27 -6.98 -11.70 -11.01
CA ARG A 27 -6.15 -12.63 -11.79
C ARG A 27 -6.86 -13.98 -11.81
N LYS A 28 -7.17 -14.49 -13.01
CA LYS A 28 -7.79 -15.81 -13.20
C LYS A 28 -6.74 -16.91 -12.99
N LYS A 29 -7.20 -18.15 -12.77
CA LYS A 29 -6.31 -19.33 -12.73
C LYS A 29 -5.45 -19.49 -13.98
N SER A 30 -5.95 -19.10 -15.16
CA SER A 30 -5.19 -19.10 -16.41
C SER A 30 -4.04 -18.07 -16.45
N GLY A 31 -3.88 -17.24 -15.41
CA GLY A 31 -2.89 -16.16 -15.37
C GLY A 31 -3.39 -14.84 -15.96
N ILE A 32 -4.49 -14.85 -16.72
CA ILE A 32 -5.06 -13.67 -17.38
C ILE A 32 -5.70 -12.74 -16.34
N TYR A 33 -5.45 -11.43 -16.50
CA TYR A 33 -6.11 -10.38 -15.73
C TYR A 33 -7.46 -10.01 -16.34
N GLY A 34 -8.45 -9.71 -15.51
CA GLY A 34 -9.77 -9.27 -15.96
C GLY A 34 -10.51 -8.48 -14.90
N LYS A 35 -11.68 -7.96 -15.26
CA LYS A 35 -12.61 -7.32 -14.33
C LYS A 35 -13.84 -8.19 -14.14
N VAL A 36 -14.31 -8.33 -12.90
CA VAL A 36 -15.49 -9.12 -12.56
C VAL A 36 -16.27 -8.45 -11.42
N ASN A 37 -17.58 -8.70 -11.38
CA ASN A 37 -18.42 -8.22 -10.28
C ASN A 37 -18.02 -8.86 -8.95
N LYS A 38 -18.08 -8.09 -7.87
CA LYS A 38 -17.78 -8.52 -6.50
C LYS A 38 -18.55 -9.79 -6.11
N SER A 39 -19.84 -9.86 -6.46
CA SER A 39 -20.70 -11.02 -6.20
C SER A 39 -20.19 -12.32 -6.82
N SER A 40 -19.55 -12.26 -8.01
CA SER A 40 -18.95 -13.43 -8.65
C SER A 40 -17.74 -13.95 -7.87
N ILE A 41 -16.95 -13.05 -7.29
CA ILE A 41 -15.78 -13.41 -6.47
C ILE A 41 -16.22 -14.03 -5.15
N LEU A 42 -17.23 -13.44 -4.50
CA LEU A 42 -17.80 -13.99 -3.26
C LEU A 42 -18.40 -15.38 -3.50
N LYS A 43 -19.08 -15.59 -4.63
CA LYS A 43 -19.70 -16.89 -4.97
C LYS A 43 -18.71 -17.95 -5.46
N TYR A 44 -17.67 -17.56 -6.20
CA TYR A 44 -16.73 -18.48 -6.84
C TYR A 44 -15.25 -18.07 -6.67
N PRO A 45 -14.77 -17.88 -5.42
CA PRO A 45 -13.44 -17.34 -5.18
C PRO A 45 -12.31 -18.23 -5.75
N GLN A 46 -12.54 -19.54 -5.80
CA GLN A 46 -11.63 -20.54 -6.36
C GLN A 46 -11.31 -20.36 -7.85
N ARG A 47 -12.05 -19.52 -8.59
CA ARG A 47 -11.76 -19.20 -10.00
C ARG A 47 -10.62 -18.18 -10.15
N TYR A 48 -10.28 -17.48 -9.06
CA TYR A 48 -9.37 -16.35 -9.06
C TYR A 48 -8.19 -16.60 -8.12
N THR A 49 -6.98 -16.32 -8.61
CA THR A 49 -5.73 -16.42 -7.85
C THR A 49 -5.32 -15.07 -7.26
N GLY A 50 -5.78 -13.96 -7.85
CA GLY A 50 -5.54 -12.62 -7.34
C GLY A 50 -6.79 -11.76 -7.32
N ILE A 51 -6.85 -10.83 -6.37
CA ILE A 51 -7.98 -9.94 -6.12
C ILE A 51 -7.52 -8.51 -5.88
N GLN A 52 -8.25 -7.53 -6.41
CA GLN A 52 -7.99 -6.12 -6.18
C GLN A 52 -8.36 -5.70 -4.75
N VAL A 53 -7.43 -5.03 -4.07
CA VAL A 53 -7.67 -4.41 -2.76
C VAL A 53 -7.50 -2.90 -2.78
N ASN A 54 -6.63 -2.39 -3.63
CA ASN A 54 -6.39 -0.96 -3.83
C ASN A 54 -6.70 -0.54 -5.26
N SER A 55 -6.70 0.75 -5.54
CA SER A 55 -6.72 1.29 -6.91
C SER A 55 -5.61 2.33 -7.09
N SER A 56 -5.50 2.90 -8.28
CA SER A 56 -4.63 4.05 -8.55
C SER A 56 -5.06 5.31 -7.79
N CYS A 57 -6.28 5.36 -7.27
CA CYS A 57 -6.83 6.54 -6.60
C CYS A 57 -7.11 6.31 -5.12
N TYR A 58 -7.31 5.07 -4.66
CA TYR A 58 -7.65 4.80 -3.27
C TYR A 58 -6.86 3.63 -2.70
N ILE A 59 -6.35 3.81 -1.49
CA ILE A 59 -5.68 2.77 -0.72
C ILE A 59 -6.57 2.34 0.45
N ASN A 60 -7.07 1.11 0.40
CA ASN A 60 -7.84 0.50 1.47
C ASN A 60 -6.94 -0.28 2.44
N ALA A 61 -5.80 -0.78 1.95
CA ALA A 61 -4.86 -1.54 2.76
C ALA A 61 -3.41 -1.29 2.34
N LEU A 62 -2.49 -1.25 3.30
CA LEU A 62 -1.07 -1.38 3.02
C LEU A 62 -0.80 -2.85 2.67
N ALA A 63 -0.40 -3.12 1.43
CA ALA A 63 -0.20 -4.46 0.90
C ALA A 63 1.28 -4.71 0.59
N PHE A 64 1.80 -5.82 1.10
CA PHE A 64 3.20 -6.22 0.98
C PHE A 64 3.27 -7.62 0.38
N ASP A 65 4.03 -7.81 -0.70
CA ASP A 65 4.37 -9.13 -1.24
C ASP A 65 5.75 -9.54 -0.71
N CYS A 66 5.80 -10.65 0.02
CA CYS A 66 7.01 -11.14 0.65
C CYS A 66 7.43 -12.45 -0.05
N ASP A 67 8.60 -12.41 -0.69
CA ASP A 67 9.17 -13.51 -1.47
C ASP A 67 10.01 -14.49 -0.62
N HIS A 68 9.68 -14.61 0.67
CA HIS A 68 10.31 -15.52 1.63
C HIS A 68 9.26 -16.24 2.50
N GLU A 69 9.70 -17.22 3.30
CA GLU A 69 8.81 -18.05 4.13
C GLU A 69 8.63 -17.54 5.57
N ASP A 70 9.45 -16.57 6.04
CA ASP A 70 9.30 -15.98 7.38
C ASP A 70 8.06 -15.06 7.50
N ILE A 71 6.89 -15.66 7.68
CA ILE A 71 5.62 -14.96 7.86
C ILE A 71 5.50 -14.16 9.17
N PHE A 72 6.43 -14.37 10.12
CA PHE A 72 6.37 -13.76 11.45
C PHE A 72 7.36 -12.60 11.60
N ARG A 73 8.06 -12.24 10.52
CA ARG A 73 9.04 -11.16 10.45
C ARG A 73 8.54 -9.84 11.06
N PHE A 74 7.26 -9.53 10.89
CA PHE A 74 6.63 -8.33 11.46
C PHE A 74 6.83 -8.18 12.99
N LEU A 75 6.98 -9.30 13.71
CA LEU A 75 7.20 -9.30 15.17
C LEU A 75 8.56 -8.69 15.57
N ASP A 76 9.59 -8.90 14.77
CA ASP A 76 10.94 -8.39 15.05
C ASP A 76 11.00 -6.88 15.12
N PHE A 77 10.16 -6.28 14.28
CA PHE A 77 10.04 -4.86 14.11
C PHE A 77 8.91 -4.27 14.94
N ASN A 78 8.37 -5.03 15.91
CA ASN A 78 7.24 -4.61 16.75
C ASN A 78 6.03 -4.13 15.94
N MET A 79 5.85 -4.64 14.73
CA MET A 79 4.69 -4.29 13.92
C MET A 79 3.45 -4.98 14.48
N PRO A 80 2.26 -4.38 14.34
CA PRO A 80 1.03 -5.07 14.69
C PRO A 80 0.85 -6.31 13.81
N SER A 81 0.00 -7.23 14.27
CA SER A 81 -0.37 -8.40 13.48
C SER A 81 -1.11 -7.97 12.20
N PRO A 82 -0.78 -8.52 11.03
CA PRO A 82 -1.52 -8.24 9.80
C PRO A 82 -3.03 -8.47 9.94
N SER A 83 -3.83 -7.63 9.28
CA SER A 83 -5.28 -7.84 9.17
C SER A 83 -5.55 -9.18 8.49
N VAL A 84 -4.84 -9.42 7.38
CA VAL A 84 -4.91 -10.64 6.57
C VAL A 84 -3.51 -10.99 6.08
N THR A 85 -3.14 -12.25 6.22
CA THR A 85 -1.92 -12.87 5.67
C THR A 85 -2.34 -14.01 4.77
N SER A 86 -1.98 -13.93 3.49
CA SER A 86 -2.29 -14.94 2.48
C SER A 86 -1.04 -15.70 2.11
N ILE A 87 -0.93 -16.95 2.53
CA ILE A 87 0.28 -17.78 2.31
C ILE A 87 0.00 -18.74 1.15
N ASN A 88 0.85 -18.71 0.13
CA ASN A 88 0.79 -19.69 -0.96
C ASN A 88 1.13 -21.07 -0.42
N LYS A 89 0.23 -22.04 -0.63
CA LYS A 89 0.42 -23.41 -0.16
C LYS A 89 1.62 -24.13 -0.80
N HIS A 90 2.05 -23.70 -1.97
CA HIS A 90 3.09 -24.37 -2.74
C HIS A 90 4.51 -23.97 -2.34
N ASN A 91 4.73 -22.70 -1.98
CA ASN A 91 6.09 -22.15 -1.80
C ASN A 91 6.23 -21.19 -0.62
N GLY A 92 5.23 -21.07 0.27
CA GLY A 92 5.31 -20.24 1.47
C GLY A 92 5.33 -18.72 1.24
N LYS A 93 5.53 -18.25 0.01
CA LYS A 93 5.46 -16.84 -0.36
C LYS A 93 4.10 -16.28 0.01
N HIS A 94 4.09 -15.10 0.61
CA HIS A 94 2.90 -14.60 1.28
C HIS A 94 2.68 -13.12 1.04
N HIS A 95 1.42 -12.70 1.18
CA HIS A 95 1.10 -11.27 1.25
C HIS A 95 0.64 -10.94 2.66
N HIS A 96 1.14 -9.83 3.20
CA HIS A 96 0.57 -9.18 4.37
C HIS A 96 -0.28 -7.99 3.95
N LEU A 97 -1.50 -7.92 4.47
CA LEU A 97 -2.42 -6.81 4.29
C LEU A 97 -2.71 -6.19 5.66
N TYR A 98 -2.52 -4.87 5.73
CA TYR A 98 -2.91 -4.03 6.84
C TYR A 98 -4.02 -3.09 6.38
N TYR A 99 -5.26 -3.48 6.62
CA TYR A 99 -6.42 -2.68 6.26
C TYR A 99 -6.45 -1.39 7.06
N LEU A 100 -6.72 -0.28 6.38
CA LEU A 100 -6.83 1.04 7.00
C LEU A 100 -8.25 1.24 7.55
N LYS A 101 -8.37 2.00 8.65
CA LYS A 101 -9.69 2.42 9.15
C LYS A 101 -10.38 3.34 8.15
N ASP A 102 -9.60 4.26 7.59
CA ASP A 102 -10.00 5.23 6.59
C ASP A 102 -9.18 5.03 5.32
N SER A 103 -9.84 4.82 4.19
CA SER A 103 -9.17 4.71 2.90
C SER A 103 -8.51 6.03 2.52
N ILE A 104 -7.31 5.97 1.93
CA ILE A 104 -6.55 7.17 1.56
C ILE A 104 -6.77 7.47 0.07
N PRO A 105 -7.39 8.60 -0.30
CA PRO A 105 -7.46 9.06 -1.68
C PRO A 105 -6.08 9.60 -2.12
N LEU A 106 -5.38 8.90 -3.01
CA LEU A 106 -4.06 9.30 -3.51
C LEU A 106 -4.09 10.54 -4.42
N ASP A 107 -5.20 10.75 -5.11
CA ASP A 107 -5.43 11.84 -6.04
C ASP A 107 -5.80 13.16 -5.37
N TYR A 108 -6.37 13.10 -4.16
CA TYR A 108 -6.71 14.27 -3.34
C TYR A 108 -5.85 14.42 -2.09
N ALA A 109 -4.96 13.46 -1.80
CA ALA A 109 -4.07 13.55 -0.66
C ALA A 109 -3.14 14.76 -0.79
N ASN A 110 -3.08 15.57 0.26
CA ASN A 110 -2.09 16.63 0.35
C ASN A 110 -0.68 16.02 0.47
N ILE A 111 0.35 16.83 0.17
CA ILE A 111 1.74 16.35 0.12
C ILE A 111 2.22 15.74 1.45
N LYS A 112 1.71 16.23 2.60
CA LYS A 112 2.10 15.72 3.92
C LYS A 112 1.53 14.32 4.13
N THR A 113 0.25 14.12 3.82
CA THR A 113 -0.40 12.80 3.90
C THR A 113 0.27 11.82 2.94
N SER A 114 0.54 12.22 1.71
CA SER A 114 1.23 11.39 0.72
C SER A 114 2.64 11.00 1.18
N ARG A 115 3.43 11.95 1.66
CA ARG A 115 4.78 11.68 2.19
C ARG A 115 4.73 10.78 3.41
N TYR A 116 3.83 11.05 4.34
CA TYR A 116 3.66 10.22 5.53
C TYR A 116 3.27 8.78 5.16
N LEU A 117 2.34 8.60 4.21
CA LEU A 117 2.01 7.27 3.68
C LEU A 117 3.23 6.58 3.06
N ALA A 118 4.01 7.29 2.24
CA ALA A 118 5.23 6.76 1.63
C ALA A 118 6.27 6.37 2.68
N ASP A 119 6.53 7.23 3.66
CA ASP A 119 7.46 6.97 4.76
C ASP A 119 7.02 5.73 5.56
N ILE A 120 5.72 5.63 5.87
CA ILE A 120 5.15 4.47 6.56
C ILE A 120 5.34 3.20 5.71
N TYR A 121 4.95 3.26 4.44
CA TYR A 121 5.04 2.10 3.56
C TYR A 121 6.48 1.64 3.34
N ASN A 122 7.41 2.56 3.06
CA ASN A 122 8.81 2.26 2.83
C ASN A 122 9.47 1.64 4.06
N GLY A 123 9.18 2.18 5.25
CA GLY A 123 9.64 1.63 6.51
C GLY A 123 9.13 0.21 6.74
N MET A 124 7.84 -0.03 6.52
CA MET A 124 7.24 -1.37 6.64
C MET A 124 7.78 -2.34 5.59
N ALA A 125 7.88 -1.94 4.32
CA ALA A 125 8.39 -2.78 3.24
C ALA A 125 9.84 -3.21 3.51
N THR A 126 10.66 -2.29 4.00
CA THR A 126 12.05 -2.58 4.42
C THR A 126 12.10 -3.55 5.59
N ASN A 127 11.27 -3.33 6.62
CA ASN A 127 11.19 -4.22 7.77
C ASN A 127 10.70 -5.62 7.39
N LEU A 128 9.74 -5.71 6.49
CA LEU A 128 9.17 -6.97 6.01
C LEU A 128 9.97 -7.65 4.91
N GLU A 129 11.06 -7.04 4.40
CA GLU A 129 11.75 -7.52 3.18
C GLU A 129 10.77 -7.76 2.01
N ALA A 130 9.78 -6.88 1.89
CA ALA A 130 8.76 -6.95 0.86
C ALA A 130 9.28 -6.41 -0.48
N ASP A 131 8.76 -6.95 -1.57
CA ASP A 131 9.00 -6.43 -2.92
C ASP A 131 8.53 -4.97 -3.03
N ARG A 132 9.48 -4.08 -3.28
CA ARG A 132 9.27 -2.63 -3.42
C ARG A 132 8.68 -2.24 -4.78
N SER A 133 8.86 -3.10 -5.79
CA SER A 133 8.32 -2.90 -7.13
C SER A 133 6.82 -3.22 -7.20
N TYR A 134 6.32 -4.05 -6.27
CA TYR A 134 4.94 -4.49 -6.18
C TYR A 134 3.93 -3.33 -6.19
N SER A 135 2.95 -3.42 -7.09
CA SER A 135 1.97 -2.35 -7.33
C SER A 135 1.01 -2.09 -6.18
N THR A 136 0.89 -3.01 -5.22
CA THR A 136 -0.10 -2.97 -4.12
C THR A 136 -1.58 -3.06 -4.53
N ILE A 137 -1.91 -3.06 -5.84
CA ILE A 137 -3.29 -3.04 -6.34
C ILE A 137 -3.96 -4.42 -6.19
N ILE A 138 -3.31 -5.47 -6.69
CA ILE A 138 -3.84 -6.84 -6.73
C ILE A 138 -3.02 -7.74 -5.82
N THR A 139 -3.67 -8.35 -4.84
CA THR A 139 -3.09 -9.27 -3.87
C THR A 139 -3.46 -10.73 -4.17
N LYS A 140 -2.82 -11.70 -3.51
CA LYS A 140 -3.24 -13.11 -3.45
C LYS A 140 -4.71 -13.16 -2.98
N ASN A 141 -5.55 -13.95 -3.65
CA ASN A 141 -6.97 -14.01 -3.32
C ASN A 141 -7.19 -14.72 -1.97
N PHE A 142 -7.31 -13.96 -0.89
CA PHE A 142 -7.50 -14.49 0.45
C PHE A 142 -8.88 -15.14 0.71
N MET A 143 -9.80 -15.10 -0.25
CA MET A 143 -11.04 -15.88 -0.19
C MET A 143 -10.93 -17.21 -0.93
N ASN A 144 -9.77 -17.51 -1.55
CA ASN A 144 -9.54 -18.75 -2.27
C ASN A 144 -8.80 -19.78 -1.37
N PRO A 145 -9.52 -20.62 -0.61
CA PRO A 145 -8.91 -21.60 0.27
C PRO A 145 -8.22 -22.73 -0.49
N SER A 146 -8.44 -22.88 -1.81
CA SER A 146 -7.76 -23.94 -2.58
C SER A 146 -6.27 -23.63 -2.74
N GLY A 147 -5.92 -22.37 -3.04
CA GLY A 147 -4.54 -21.95 -3.30
C GLY A 147 -3.79 -21.38 -2.09
N PHE A 148 -4.50 -20.87 -1.08
CA PHE A 148 -3.89 -20.11 0.01
C PHE A 148 -4.32 -20.58 1.39
N LYS A 149 -3.42 -20.44 2.38
CA LYS A 149 -3.78 -20.49 3.81
C LYS A 149 -3.89 -19.06 4.33
N ILE A 150 -4.93 -18.80 5.12
CA ILE A 150 -5.31 -17.45 5.51
C ILE A 150 -5.26 -17.30 7.02
N TYR A 151 -4.52 -16.30 7.47
CA TYR A 151 -4.34 -15.98 8.87
C TYR A 151 -4.42 -14.48 9.09
N GLY A 152 -4.66 -14.04 10.31
CA GLY A 152 -4.70 -12.61 10.64
C GLY A 152 -5.78 -12.32 11.65
N ASN A 153 -5.83 -11.07 12.11
CA ASN A 153 -6.72 -10.69 13.20
C ASN A 153 -7.97 -9.91 12.75
N LEU A 154 -8.15 -9.69 11.44
CA LEU A 154 -9.25 -8.91 10.86
C LEU A 154 -9.39 -7.49 11.45
N LYS A 155 -8.31 -6.92 12.03
CA LYS A 155 -8.32 -5.55 12.56
C LYS A 155 -8.00 -4.53 11.48
N ARG A 156 -8.52 -3.32 11.66
CA ARG A 156 -8.18 -2.14 10.87
C ARG A 156 -7.27 -1.20 11.66
N TYR A 157 -6.40 -0.50 10.95
CA TYR A 157 -5.33 0.30 11.51
C TYR A 157 -5.39 1.75 11.04
N CYS A 158 -4.92 2.66 11.89
CA CYS A 158 -4.54 4.01 11.50
C CYS A 158 -3.06 4.00 11.07
N LEU A 159 -2.63 4.93 10.21
CA LEU A 159 -1.21 5.05 9.86
C LEU A 159 -0.30 5.29 11.10
N SER A 160 -0.83 5.91 12.15
CA SER A 160 -0.12 6.11 13.43
C SER A 160 0.28 4.81 14.12
N ASP A 161 -0.45 3.72 13.88
CA ASP A 161 -0.22 2.42 14.52
C ASP A 161 1.11 1.77 14.08
N PHE A 162 1.71 2.27 12.98
CA PHE A 162 2.99 1.81 12.44
C PHE A 162 4.16 2.74 12.76
N SER A 163 3.91 3.87 13.44
CA SER A 163 4.95 4.88 13.64
C SER A 163 6.12 4.39 14.53
N GLU A 164 5.84 3.51 15.50
CA GLU A 164 6.86 2.96 16.41
C GLU A 164 7.78 1.96 15.71
N SER A 165 7.22 1.09 14.86
CA SER A 165 7.99 0.06 14.14
C SER A 165 8.98 0.64 13.14
N ILE A 166 8.70 1.85 12.65
CA ILE A 166 9.51 2.53 11.62
C ILE A 166 10.57 3.44 12.26
N LYS A 167 10.27 4.05 13.42
CA LYS A 167 11.25 4.87 14.18
C LYS A 167 12.47 4.07 14.63
N LYS A 168 12.32 2.75 14.85
CA LYS A 168 13.38 1.84 15.32
C LYS A 168 14.62 1.81 14.40
N LYS A 169 14.53 2.36 13.19
CA LYS A 169 15.62 2.47 12.20
C LYS A 169 15.94 3.90 11.73
N SER A 170 15.57 4.97 12.45
CA SER A 170 16.00 6.35 12.07
C SER A 170 17.51 6.61 12.17
N GLN A 171 18.32 5.57 12.45
CA GLN A 171 19.78 5.56 12.27
C GLN A 171 20.22 5.15 10.85
N TRP A 172 19.29 4.74 9.97
CA TRP A 172 19.55 4.57 8.55
C TRP A 172 19.44 5.94 7.89
N ASN A 173 20.51 6.37 7.22
CA ASN A 173 20.66 7.68 6.61
C ASN A 173 19.37 8.13 5.90
N ASN A 174 18.90 9.34 6.22
CA ASN A 174 17.81 10.03 5.52
C ASN A 174 18.02 10.18 3.99
N GLN A 175 19.14 9.70 3.47
CA GLN A 175 19.46 9.57 2.05
C GLN A 175 18.85 8.30 1.43
N LEU A 176 18.94 7.13 2.09
CA LEU A 176 18.43 5.86 1.54
C LEU A 176 16.90 5.85 1.40
N ILE A 177 16.17 6.49 2.32
CA ILE A 177 14.70 6.59 2.26
C ILE A 177 14.25 7.54 1.13
N ARG A 178 15.13 8.44 0.67
CA ARG A 178 14.84 9.36 -0.44
C ARG A 178 15.12 8.75 -1.82
N ASP A 179 15.90 7.67 -1.89
CA ASP A 179 16.37 7.07 -3.14
C ASP A 179 15.67 5.74 -3.52
N GLU A 180 14.66 5.29 -2.77
CA GLU A 180 13.97 4.02 -3.04
C GLU A 180 12.63 4.18 -3.79
N ASP A 181 12.59 3.66 -5.03
CA ASP A 181 11.49 3.68 -6.01
C ASP A 181 10.32 2.71 -5.66
N THR A 182 9.73 2.83 -4.46
CA THR A 182 8.47 2.12 -4.17
C THR A 182 7.30 2.60 -5.04
N PHE A 183 6.23 1.80 -5.12
CA PHE A 183 5.04 2.18 -5.89
C PHE A 183 4.46 3.54 -5.45
N PHE A 184 4.39 3.78 -4.13
CA PHE A 184 3.87 5.04 -3.58
C PHE A 184 4.79 6.23 -3.87
N SER A 185 6.11 6.07 -3.71
CA SER A 185 7.05 7.18 -4.00
C SER A 185 6.99 7.57 -5.48
N ARG A 186 6.92 6.58 -6.39
CA ARG A 186 6.72 6.81 -7.84
C ARG A 186 5.43 7.55 -8.16
N HIS A 187 4.30 7.09 -7.59
CA HIS A 187 2.99 7.73 -7.83
C HIS A 187 2.95 9.17 -7.32
N ILE A 188 3.51 9.42 -6.13
CA ILE A 188 3.57 10.76 -5.52
C ILE A 188 4.49 11.69 -6.31
N LYS A 189 5.65 11.18 -6.75
CA LYS A 189 6.58 11.93 -7.57
C LYS A 189 5.95 12.35 -8.90
N LEU A 190 5.38 11.39 -9.62
CA LEU A 190 4.72 11.66 -10.90
C LEU A 190 3.55 12.65 -10.75
N PHE A 191 2.71 12.49 -9.73
CA PHE A 191 1.61 13.43 -9.45
C PHE A 191 2.14 14.85 -9.17
N ASN A 192 3.19 14.99 -8.36
CA ASN A 192 3.79 16.28 -8.06
C ASN A 192 4.38 16.94 -9.31
N ASP A 193 5.17 16.21 -10.09
CA ASP A 193 5.77 16.74 -11.31
C ASP A 193 4.68 17.18 -12.31
N LEU A 194 3.63 16.37 -12.47
CA LEU A 194 2.51 16.67 -13.36
C LEU A 194 1.71 17.88 -12.91
N ARG A 195 1.36 18.01 -11.62
CA ARG A 195 0.53 19.14 -11.17
C ARG A 195 1.25 20.47 -11.32
N TYR A 196 2.55 20.53 -11.02
CA TYR A 196 3.32 21.77 -11.21
C TYR A 196 3.46 22.12 -12.69
N ARG A 197 3.70 21.12 -13.56
CA ARG A 197 3.68 21.34 -15.01
C ARG A 197 2.31 21.82 -15.47
N GLY A 198 1.24 21.17 -15.03
CA GLY A 198 -0.15 21.47 -15.34
C GLY A 198 -0.55 22.91 -14.99
N TYR A 199 -0.18 23.39 -13.80
CA TYR A 199 -0.44 24.78 -13.39
C TYR A 199 0.21 25.80 -14.33
N SER A 200 1.39 25.47 -14.88
CA SER A 200 2.14 26.37 -15.78
C SER A 200 1.57 26.43 -17.20
N ILE A 201 1.02 25.32 -17.69
CA ILE A 201 0.53 25.20 -19.07
C ILE A 201 -0.97 25.46 -19.19
N ALA A 202 -1.77 25.11 -18.18
CA ALA A 202 -3.23 25.26 -18.23
C ALA A 202 -3.71 26.71 -18.40
N LYS A 203 -2.88 27.69 -18.02
CA LYS A 203 -3.14 29.12 -18.27
C LYS A 203 -3.01 29.51 -19.74
N LYS A 204 -2.17 28.79 -20.49
CA LYS A 204 -1.78 29.10 -21.86
C LYS A 204 -2.55 28.26 -22.88
N CYS A 205 -3.06 27.11 -22.45
CA CYS A 205 -3.89 26.26 -23.29
C CYS A 205 -5.30 26.82 -23.41
N ASP A 206 -5.75 27.01 -24.64
CA ASP A 206 -7.12 27.37 -25.01
C ASP A 206 -8.04 26.14 -25.10
N ARG A 207 -7.47 24.93 -25.16
CA ARG A 207 -8.20 23.66 -25.27
C ARG A 207 -7.73 22.60 -24.29
N TYR A 208 -8.68 21.81 -23.79
CA TYR A 208 -8.45 20.73 -22.82
C TYR A 208 -7.59 19.59 -23.40
N ASP A 209 -7.82 19.23 -24.66
CA ASP A 209 -7.11 18.14 -25.33
C ASP A 209 -5.61 18.44 -25.49
N LEU A 210 -5.24 19.70 -25.74
CA LEU A 210 -3.84 20.14 -25.78
C LEU A 210 -3.19 20.04 -24.39
N LEU A 211 -3.85 20.54 -23.34
CA LEU A 211 -3.40 20.40 -21.95
C LEU A 211 -3.19 18.93 -21.58
N TYR A 212 -4.16 18.08 -21.89
CA TYR A 212 -4.09 16.65 -21.61
C TYR A 212 -2.94 15.98 -22.37
N SER A 213 -2.79 16.27 -23.67
CA SER A 213 -1.73 15.71 -24.51
C SER A 213 -0.34 16.09 -23.99
N GLU A 214 -0.12 17.36 -23.63
CA GLU A 214 1.15 17.81 -23.06
C GLU A 214 1.46 17.12 -21.72
N LEU A 215 0.48 17.05 -20.81
CA LEU A 215 0.65 16.35 -19.54
C LEU A 215 0.93 14.86 -19.74
N ASN A 216 0.24 14.21 -20.67
CA ASN A 216 0.44 12.80 -20.96
C ASN A 216 1.86 12.53 -21.51
N ASN A 217 2.34 13.39 -22.42
CA ASN A 217 3.69 13.28 -22.95
C ASN A 217 4.75 13.47 -21.86
N PHE A 218 4.59 14.52 -21.03
CA PHE A 218 5.47 14.75 -19.89
C PHE A 218 5.45 13.60 -18.88
N ALA A 219 4.26 13.05 -18.60
CA ALA A 219 4.10 11.91 -17.70
C ALA A 219 4.88 10.69 -18.19
N ASN A 220 4.81 10.38 -19.48
CA ASN A 220 5.57 9.27 -20.06
C ASN A 220 7.07 9.50 -19.93
N ILE A 221 7.58 10.71 -20.19
CA ILE A 221 9.01 11.05 -20.03
C ILE A 221 9.47 10.85 -18.58
N VAL A 222 8.69 11.29 -17.59
CA VAL A 222 9.02 11.07 -16.17
C VAL A 222 8.98 9.58 -15.83
N ASN A 223 7.98 8.85 -16.33
CA ASN A 223 7.78 7.43 -16.07
C ASN A 223 8.91 6.55 -16.64
N GLU A 224 9.56 6.97 -17.73
CA GLU A 224 10.76 6.30 -18.28
C GLU A 224 11.97 6.35 -17.33
N LYS A 225 11.99 7.29 -16.36
CA LYS A 225 13.08 7.42 -15.39
C LYS A 225 12.93 6.51 -14.18
N PHE A 226 11.75 5.92 -13.97
CA PHE A 226 11.54 4.98 -12.87
C PHE A 226 12.08 3.61 -13.27
N GLU A 227 12.79 2.96 -12.35
CA GLU A 227 13.24 1.58 -12.54
C GLU A 227 12.06 0.65 -12.89
N ASN A 228 10.94 0.89 -12.21
CA ASN A 228 9.68 0.20 -12.45
C ASN A 228 8.60 1.20 -12.89
N LYS A 229 8.15 1.12 -14.14
CA LYS A 229 7.13 2.01 -14.70
C LYS A 229 5.76 1.84 -14.02
N ILE A 230 5.00 2.92 -13.87
CA ILE A 230 3.62 2.92 -13.33
C ILE A 230 2.58 3.28 -14.40
N LYS A 231 1.30 3.02 -14.13
CA LYS A 231 0.18 3.38 -15.02
C LYS A 231 -0.12 4.88 -14.88
N VAL A 232 0.23 5.67 -15.90
CA VAL A 232 0.15 7.14 -15.83
C VAL A 232 -1.25 7.72 -16.10
N LYS A 233 -2.07 7.06 -16.93
CA LYS A 233 -3.34 7.59 -17.46
C LYS A 233 -4.24 8.21 -16.38
N HIS A 234 -4.38 7.53 -15.24
CA HIS A 234 -5.28 7.99 -14.18
C HIS A 234 -4.77 9.26 -13.50
N ILE A 235 -3.46 9.33 -13.23
CA ILE A 235 -2.81 10.51 -12.64
C ILE A 235 -2.93 11.70 -13.60
N VAL A 236 -2.68 11.47 -14.89
CA VAL A 236 -2.81 12.49 -15.94
C VAL A 236 -4.26 13.01 -16.01
N ASN A 237 -5.26 12.12 -16.05
CA ASN A 237 -6.67 12.50 -16.04
C ASN A 237 -7.01 13.43 -14.87
N ASN A 238 -6.62 13.04 -13.64
CA ASN A 238 -6.98 13.80 -12.44
C ASN A 238 -6.29 15.17 -12.43
N VAL A 239 -5.00 15.22 -12.77
CA VAL A 239 -4.26 16.48 -12.84
C VAL A 239 -4.81 17.39 -13.95
N ALA A 240 -5.10 16.84 -15.13
CA ALA A 240 -5.63 17.60 -16.26
C ALA A 240 -7.00 18.21 -15.95
N ASN A 241 -7.93 17.41 -15.40
CA ASN A 241 -9.25 17.87 -14.97
C ASN A 241 -9.13 19.01 -13.95
N PHE A 242 -8.36 18.78 -12.88
CA PHE A 242 -8.15 19.80 -11.83
C PHE A 242 -7.56 21.09 -12.41
N CYS A 243 -6.54 20.98 -13.27
CA CYS A 243 -5.89 22.13 -13.86
C CYS A 243 -6.82 22.91 -14.79
N TRP A 244 -7.66 22.21 -15.57
CA TRP A 244 -8.62 22.82 -16.47
C TRP A 244 -9.71 23.58 -15.73
N GLU A 245 -10.29 22.97 -14.71
CA GLU A 245 -11.34 23.57 -13.88
C GLU A 245 -10.83 24.80 -13.12
N ASN A 246 -9.56 24.79 -12.69
CA ASN A 246 -8.97 25.86 -11.87
C ASN A 246 -8.10 26.86 -12.65
N ARG A 247 -8.02 26.75 -13.99
CA ARG A 247 -7.03 27.48 -14.82
C ARG A 247 -7.06 29.00 -14.67
N LEU A 248 -8.24 29.57 -14.42
CA LEU A 248 -8.43 31.02 -14.24
C LEU A 248 -8.11 31.51 -12.82
N ASN A 249 -8.11 30.61 -11.84
CA ASN A 249 -7.96 30.93 -10.41
C ASN A 249 -6.50 30.90 -9.94
N PHE A 250 -5.58 30.44 -10.79
CA PHE A 250 -4.15 30.36 -10.47
C PHE A 250 -3.44 31.73 -10.37
N ASN A 251 -4.13 32.86 -10.56
CA ASN A 251 -3.59 34.23 -10.41
C ASN A 251 -3.92 34.91 -9.07
N ASN A 252 -4.95 34.46 -8.34
CA ASN A 252 -5.49 35.21 -7.19
C ASN A 252 -5.05 34.70 -5.80
N LYS A 253 -4.19 33.67 -5.72
CA LYS A 253 -3.66 33.20 -4.43
C LYS A 253 -2.18 32.86 -4.57
N ARG A 254 -1.33 33.54 -3.80
CA ARG A 254 -0.09 32.90 -3.30
C ARG A 254 -0.57 31.71 -2.48
N TRP A 255 -0.48 30.50 -3.05
CA TRP A 255 -0.80 29.28 -2.32
C TRP A 255 0.23 29.09 -1.21
N ASN A 256 -0.02 29.66 -0.03
CA ASN A 256 0.78 29.42 1.17
C ASN A 256 0.56 27.97 1.61
N TRP A 257 1.50 27.09 1.28
CA TRP A 257 1.54 25.69 1.73
C TRP A 257 2.11 25.54 3.17
N ASP A 258 2.58 26.63 3.78
CA ASP A 258 3.30 26.63 5.07
C ASP A 258 2.40 26.88 6.28
N GLY A 259 1.26 26.20 6.36
CA GLY A 259 0.40 26.22 7.54
C GLY A 259 0.65 25.07 8.50
N TYR A 260 1.78 25.02 9.22
CA TYR A 260 1.84 24.37 10.54
C TYR A 260 3.09 24.78 11.34
N ILE A 261 2.86 25.34 12.53
CA ILE A 261 3.87 25.54 13.57
C ILE A 261 4.13 24.18 14.23
N LYS A 262 5.41 23.82 14.33
CA LYS A 262 5.88 22.56 14.93
C LYS A 262 5.47 22.52 16.40
N GLN A 263 4.61 21.58 16.80
CA GLN A 263 4.42 21.26 18.23
C GLN A 263 5.65 20.53 18.75
N ASP A 264 6.13 20.94 19.91
CA ASP A 264 7.31 20.38 20.56
C ASP A 264 7.12 18.91 20.90
N LYS A 265 8.16 18.13 20.59
CA LYS A 265 8.24 16.71 20.90
C LYS A 265 8.67 16.54 22.35
N GLU A 266 7.71 16.47 23.26
CA GLU A 266 7.88 15.69 24.47
C GLU A 266 6.85 14.58 24.47
N LEU A 267 7.35 13.34 24.42
CA LEU A 267 6.80 12.14 25.05
C LEU A 267 7.74 10.99 24.68
N SER A 268 8.78 10.86 25.49
CA SER A 268 9.66 9.70 25.53
C SER A 268 8.86 8.47 25.94
N PHE A 269 8.93 7.37 25.20
CA PHE A 269 8.45 6.08 25.68
C PHE A 269 9.43 4.95 25.30
N LYS A 270 9.59 4.04 26.27
CA LYS A 270 10.74 3.15 26.49
C LYS A 270 10.98 2.11 25.39
N ASN A 271 12.23 2.06 24.90
CA ASN A 271 12.78 0.99 24.06
C ASN A 271 12.67 -0.40 24.74
N ARG A 272 12.38 -1.44 23.95
CA ARG A 272 12.33 -2.85 24.39
C ARG A 272 13.52 -3.65 23.85
N SER A 273 14.01 -4.65 24.60
CA SER A 273 15.24 -5.38 24.28
C SER A 273 15.04 -6.59 23.36
N ILE A 274 16.08 -6.96 22.61
CA ILE A 274 16.17 -8.12 21.69
C ILE A 274 15.69 -9.44 22.35
N LYS A 275 15.96 -9.60 23.65
CA LYS A 275 15.54 -10.77 24.45
C LYS A 275 14.02 -10.93 24.52
N GLN A 276 13.27 -9.83 24.51
CA GLN A 276 11.80 -9.85 24.52
C GLN A 276 11.24 -10.25 23.14
N THR A 277 11.89 -9.84 22.05
CA THR A 277 11.53 -10.23 20.69
C THR A 277 11.71 -11.74 20.47
N ILE A 278 12.86 -12.30 20.85
CA ILE A 278 13.15 -13.74 20.71
C ILE A 278 12.16 -14.60 21.52
N ARG A 279 11.86 -14.20 22.77
CA ARG A 279 10.90 -14.89 23.62
C ARG A 279 9.52 -14.95 22.97
N ARG A 280 9.05 -13.83 22.42
CA ARG A 280 7.73 -13.73 21.78
C ARG A 280 7.66 -14.57 20.49
N ARG A 281 8.74 -14.60 19.69
CA ARG A 281 8.84 -15.48 18.52
C ARG A 281 8.70 -16.94 18.90
N LYS A 282 9.44 -17.38 19.92
CA LYS A 282 9.37 -18.77 20.43
C LYS A 282 7.98 -19.12 20.94
N GLU A 283 7.39 -18.27 21.80
CA GLU A 283 6.02 -18.44 22.30
C GLU A 283 4.96 -18.49 21.20
N MET A 284 5.24 -17.93 20.02
CA MET A 284 4.32 -17.89 18.89
C MET A 284 4.45 -19.06 17.94
N LEU A 285 5.68 -19.53 17.68
CA LEU A 285 5.89 -20.81 16.98
C LEU A 285 5.20 -21.94 17.74
N ASP A 286 5.31 -21.95 19.07
CA ASP A 286 4.69 -22.95 19.95
C ASP A 286 3.14 -22.88 19.96
N LYS A 287 2.56 -21.73 19.61
CA LYS A 287 1.09 -21.49 19.60
C LYS A 287 0.51 -21.43 18.18
N SER A 288 1.32 -21.66 17.17
CA SER A 288 0.92 -21.55 15.78
C SER A 288 0.22 -22.84 15.33
N PRO A 289 -0.99 -22.77 14.73
CA PRO A 289 -1.61 -23.93 14.07
C PRO A 289 -0.89 -24.31 12.76
N LEU A 290 0.13 -23.53 12.34
CA LEU A 290 0.96 -23.86 11.19
C LEU A 290 1.98 -24.92 11.60
N ASN A 291 1.81 -26.12 11.07
CA ASN A 291 2.72 -27.25 11.25
C ASN A 291 4.05 -26.99 10.50
N PHE A 292 4.86 -26.06 11.01
CA PHE A 292 6.19 -25.74 10.48
C PHE A 292 7.22 -26.67 11.11
N LYS A 293 7.29 -27.92 10.65
CA LYS A 293 8.28 -28.86 11.19
C LYS A 293 9.74 -28.51 10.86
N ASN A 294 10.02 -27.57 9.94
CA ASN A 294 11.37 -27.27 9.46
C ASN A 294 11.60 -25.77 9.18
N ILE A 295 11.44 -24.87 10.16
CA ILE A 295 12.04 -23.53 10.06
C ILE A 295 13.19 -23.51 11.06
N ASN A 296 14.43 -23.61 10.57
CA ASN A 296 15.62 -23.45 11.39
C ASN A 296 15.62 -22.03 11.96
N LEU A 297 15.51 -21.93 13.28
CA LEU A 297 15.68 -20.71 14.07
C LEU A 297 17.13 -20.23 14.07
#